data_AF-A0ABD7GNT2-F1
#
_entry.id   AF-A0ABD7GNT2-F1
#
_cell.length_a   1.000
_cell.length_b   1.000
_cell.length_c   1.000
_cell.angle_alpha   90.00
_cell.angle_beta   90.00
_cell.angle_gamma   90.00
#
_symmetry.space_group_name_H-M   'P 1'
#
loop_
_entity.id
_entity.type
_entity.pdbx_description
1 polymer ?
#
loop_
_entity_poly.entity_id
_entity_poly.type
_entity_poly.pdbx_seq_one_letter_code
_entity_poly.pdbx_strand_id
1 'polypeptide(L)'
;SDYGLVDIVQGRFDAGLRRGGLVSKDMIALQVSKPIQMLTVATKEFLARYGHPKHPKDLVEYQCINLRLPTHGELYRWQFTKQG
;
A
#
# COMPACT_ATOMS: atom_id res chain seq x y z
N SER A 1 -12.08 7.94 -4.77
CA SER A 1 -10.79 7.33 -5.12
C SER A 1 -11.00 5.84 -5.15
N ASP A 2 -11.03 5.28 -6.35
CA ASP A 2 -11.63 3.99 -6.63
C ASP A 2 -10.65 2.84 -6.35
N TYR A 3 -10.63 2.37 -5.10
CA TYR A 3 -10.18 1.00 -4.79
C TYR A 3 -11.36 0.01 -4.85
N GLY A 4 -12.50 0.43 -5.42
CA GLY A 4 -13.57 -0.48 -5.73
C GLY A 4 -13.04 -1.57 -6.64
N LEU A 5 -13.49 -2.80 -6.41
CA LEU A 5 -13.29 -3.86 -7.39
C LEU A 5 -14.16 -3.51 -8.58
N VAL A 6 -13.62 -2.70 -9.49
CA VAL A 6 -14.24 -2.48 -10.79
C VAL A 6 -14.41 -3.85 -11.40
N ASP A 7 -15.65 -4.24 -11.66
CA ASP A 7 -15.92 -5.50 -12.32
C ASP A 7 -15.41 -5.36 -13.75
N ILE A 8 -14.26 -6.00 -14.00
CA ILE A 8 -13.55 -5.97 -15.28
C ILE A 8 -14.44 -6.56 -16.38
N VAL A 9 -15.25 -7.57 -16.03
CA VAL A 9 -16.17 -8.24 -16.94
C VAL A 9 -17.34 -7.31 -17.28
N GLN A 10 -17.98 -6.71 -16.28
CA GLN A 10 -19.07 -5.77 -16.50
C GLN A 10 -18.61 -4.53 -17.28
N GLY A 11 -17.39 -4.05 -17.00
CA GLY A 11 -16.78 -2.91 -17.68
C GLY A 11 -16.30 -3.19 -19.10
N ARG A 12 -16.34 -4.44 -19.57
CA ARG A 12 -15.84 -4.88 -20.89
C ARG A 12 -14.37 -4.52 -21.12
N PHE A 13 -13.56 -4.62 -20.08
CA PHE A 13 -12.10 -4.46 -20.18
C PHE A 13 -11.44 -5.79 -20.50
N ASP A 14 -10.37 -5.76 -21.30
CA ASP A 14 -9.63 -6.97 -21.65
C ASP A 14 -8.70 -7.46 -20.51
N ALA A 15 -8.22 -6.54 -19.66
CA ALA A 15 -7.33 -6.85 -18.54
C ALA A 15 -7.38 -5.79 -17.44
N GLY A 16 -6.88 -6.13 -16.25
CA GLY A 16 -6.68 -5.18 -15.15
C GLY A 16 -5.35 -5.41 -14.42
N LEU A 17 -4.67 -4.33 -14.03
CA LEU A 17 -3.46 -4.38 -13.22
C LEU A 17 -3.79 -4.12 -11.76
N ARG A 18 -3.47 -5.06 -10.88
CA ARG A 18 -3.79 -4.99 -9.45
C ARG A 18 -2.64 -5.52 -8.60
N ARG A 19 -2.54 -5.06 -7.35
CA ARG A 19 -1.71 -5.71 -6.33
C ARG A 19 -2.28 -7.11 -6.10
N GLY A 20 -1.43 -8.13 -6.14
CA GLY A 20 -1.85 -9.54 -6.17
C GLY A 20 -2.75 -9.97 -5.01
N GLY A 21 -3.41 -11.13 -5.18
CA GLY A 21 -4.25 -11.75 -4.14
C GLY A 21 -5.76 -11.66 -4.40
N LEU A 22 -6.19 -11.02 -5.48
CA LEU A 22 -7.61 -10.90 -5.82
C LEU A 22 -7.82 -11.02 -7.33
N VAL A 23 -8.40 -12.15 -7.74
CA VAL A 23 -8.71 -12.49 -9.13
C VAL A 23 -10.22 -12.62 -9.26
N SER A 24 -10.80 -11.91 -10.22
CA SER A 24 -12.23 -12.04 -10.51
C SER A 24 -12.56 -13.46 -10.98
N LYS A 25 -13.80 -13.89 -10.76
CA LYS A 25 -14.29 -15.17 -11.29
C LYS A 25 -14.00 -15.26 -12.80
N ASP A 26 -13.55 -16.43 -13.24
CA ASP A 26 -13.24 -16.73 -14.65
C ASP A 26 -12.06 -15.93 -15.26
N MET A 27 -11.23 -15.28 -14.43
CA MET A 27 -9.97 -14.65 -14.85
C MET A 27 -8.75 -15.42 -14.32
N ILE A 28 -7.59 -15.22 -14.97
CA ILE A 28 -6.28 -15.66 -14.49
C ILE A 28 -5.43 -14.46 -14.05
N ALA A 29 -4.52 -14.69 -13.11
CA ALA A 29 -3.52 -13.70 -12.72
C ALA A 29 -2.15 -14.04 -13.31
N LEU A 30 -1.49 -13.03 -13.88
CA LEU A 30 -0.10 -13.11 -14.33
C LEU A 30 0.77 -12.17 -13.49
N GLN A 31 1.90 -12.67 -13.02
CA GLN A 31 2.89 -11.83 -12.34
C GLN A 31 3.63 -10.98 -13.37
N VAL A 32 3.41 -9.67 -13.35
CA VAL A 32 4.07 -8.72 -14.27
C VAL A 32 5.32 -8.05 -13.68
N SER A 33 5.57 -8.23 -12.38
CA SER A 33 6.75 -7.68 -11.70
C SER A 33 7.24 -8.60 -10.58
N LYS A 34 8.51 -8.41 -10.18
CA LYS A 34 9.02 -8.94 -8.91
C LYS A 34 8.20 -8.40 -7.72
N PRO A 35 8.25 -9.05 -6.55
CA PRO A 35 7.66 -8.50 -5.32
C PRO A 35 8.15 -7.06 -5.08
N ILE A 36 7.21 -6.15 -4.86
CA ILE A 36 7.49 -4.74 -4.60
C ILE A 36 7.64 -4.56 -3.09
N GLN A 37 8.76 -3.99 -2.66
CA GLN A 37 9.00 -3.65 -1.26
C GLN A 37 8.46 -2.24 -0.98
N MET A 38 7.59 -2.13 0.02
CA MET A 38 7.11 -0.85 0.51
C MET A 38 8.14 -0.25 1.47
N LEU A 39 8.43 1.05 1.32
CA LEU A 39 9.41 1.76 2.15
C LEU A 39 8.72 2.94 2.87
N THR A 40 9.16 3.20 4.11
CA THR A 40 8.84 4.44 4.82
C THR A 40 9.97 5.43 4.55
N VAL A 41 9.61 6.63 4.08
CA VAL A 41 10.58 7.66 3.69
C VAL A 41 10.25 9.00 4.36
N ALA A 42 11.27 9.84 4.53
CA ALA A 42 11.14 11.20 5.01
C ALA A 42 12.17 12.09 4.31
N THR A 43 11.93 13.40 4.29
CA THR A 43 12.91 14.35 3.76
C THR A 43 14.10 14.49 4.70
N LYS A 44 15.24 14.95 4.16
CA LYS A 44 16.45 15.15 4.97
C LYS A 44 16.22 16.20 6.06
N GLU A 45 15.49 17.26 5.74
CA GLU A 45 15.19 18.38 6.64
C GLU A 45 14.32 17.92 7.81
N PHE A 46 13.35 17.03 7.56
CA PHE A 46 12.51 16.47 8.61
C PHE A 46 13.34 15.64 9.59
N LEU A 47 14.19 14.75 9.08
CA LEU A 47 15.04 13.89 9.92
C LEU A 47 16.12 14.68 10.67
N ALA A 48 16.62 15.78 10.10
CA ALA A 48 17.55 16.68 10.79
C ALA A 48 16.89 17.39 11.99
N ARG A 49 15.60 17.74 11.87
CA ARG A 49 14.85 18.44 12.92
C ARG A 49 14.31 17.51 14.00
N TYR A 50 13.81 16.33 13.62
CA TYR A 50 13.07 15.43 14.51
C TYR A 50 13.84 14.14 14.85
N GLY A 51 15.00 13.92 14.23
CA GLY A 51 15.80 12.72 14.41
C GLY A 51 15.34 11.55 13.54
N HIS A 52 16.05 10.42 13.65
CA HIS A 52 15.72 9.18 12.97
C HIS A 52 15.03 8.20 13.93
N PRO A 53 13.89 7.57 13.55
CA PRO A 53 13.29 6.49 14.33
C PRO A 53 14.23 5.29 14.38
N LYS A 54 14.38 4.65 15.55
CA LYS A 54 15.25 3.48 15.74
C LYS A 54 14.49 2.17 15.55
N HIS A 55 13.19 2.20 15.79
CA HIS A 55 12.27 1.08 15.58
C HIS A 55 11.01 1.56 14.86
N PRO A 56 10.36 0.74 14.00
CA PRO A 56 9.09 1.11 13.38
C PRO A 56 7.96 1.50 14.34
N LYS A 57 8.08 1.10 15.62
CA LYS A 57 7.12 1.48 16.67
C LYS A 57 7.25 2.95 17.06
N ASP A 58 8.43 3.54 16.89
CA ASP A 58 8.70 4.94 17.23
C ASP A 58 7.95 5.89 16.29
N LEU A 59 7.48 5.41 15.14
CA LEU A 59 6.74 6.21 14.15
C LEU A 59 5.45 6.81 14.69
N VAL A 60 4.90 6.29 15.79
CA VAL A 60 3.73 6.87 16.46
C VAL A 60 4.01 8.26 17.04
N GLU A 61 5.27 8.59 17.30
CA GLU A 61 5.72 9.89 17.81
C GLU A 61 5.95 10.91 16.69
N TYR A 62 5.80 10.51 15.42
CA TYR A 62 6.07 11.35 14.25
C TYR A 62 4.77 11.69 13.50
N GLN A 63 4.77 12.86 12.85
CA GLN A 63 3.68 13.29 11.97
C GLN A 63 3.73 12.54 10.64
N CYS A 64 3.23 11.30 10.63
CA CYS A 64 3.22 10.44 9.44
C CYS A 64 2.04 10.76 8.49
N ILE A 65 2.32 10.77 7.18
CA ILE A 65 1.28 10.83 6.14
C ILE A 65 0.80 9.41 5.86
N ASN A 66 -0.49 9.13 6.07
CA ASN A 66 -1.06 7.79 5.91
C ASN A 66 -2.15 7.74 4.82
N LEU A 67 -2.35 6.55 4.25
CA LEU A 67 -3.41 6.27 3.28
C LEU A 67 -4.75 6.10 3.98
N ARG A 68 -5.80 6.75 3.48
CA ARG A 68 -7.18 6.54 3.90
C ARG A 68 -7.87 5.55 2.94
N LEU A 69 -8.41 4.47 3.48
CA LEU A 69 -9.08 3.42 2.71
C LEU A 69 -10.53 3.83 2.41
N PRO A 70 -11.05 3.55 1.20
CA PRO A 70 -12.35 4.06 0.76
C PRO A 70 -13.55 3.29 1.32
N THR A 71 -13.39 2.05 1.78
CA THR A 71 -14.51 1.20 2.22
C THR A 71 -15.12 1.65 3.55
N HIS A 72 -14.29 2.09 4.51
CA HIS A 72 -14.76 2.54 5.82
C HIS A 72 -14.05 3.79 6.36
N GLY A 73 -13.28 4.49 5.52
CA GLY A 73 -12.53 5.69 5.93
C GLY A 73 -11.38 5.41 6.91
N GLU A 74 -11.11 4.13 7.18
CA GLU A 74 -10.02 3.67 8.05
C GLU A 74 -8.66 4.08 7.48
N LEU A 75 -7.74 4.42 8.38
CA LEU A 75 -6.34 4.61 7.99
C LEU A 75 -5.69 3.25 7.76
N TYR A 76 -4.87 3.15 6.72
CA TYR A 76 -4.11 1.95 6.44
C TYR A 76 -3.21 1.61 7.63
N ARG A 77 -3.36 0.39 8.17
CA ARG A 77 -2.49 -0.12 9.23
C ARG A 77 -1.15 -0.51 8.63
N TRP A 78 -0.12 0.26 8.94
CA TRP A 78 1.23 0.00 8.46
C TRP A 78 1.71 -1.36 8.97
N GLN A 79 2.31 -2.13 8.07
CA GLN A 79 2.85 -3.45 8.35
C GLN A 79 4.35 -3.40 8.10
N PHE A 80 5.10 -3.91 9.08
CA PHE A 80 6.55 -3.99 9.01
C PHE A 80 6.95 -5.43 9.30
N THR A 81 7.83 -5.98 8.47
CA THR A 81 8.37 -7.32 8.68
C THR A 81 9.76 -7.22 9.30
N LYS A 82 10.05 -8.08 10.28
CA LYS A 82 11.39 -8.23 10.85
C LYS A 82 12.04 -9.44 10.17
N GLN A 83 13.24 -9.24 9.62
CA GLN A 83 14.03 -10.30 8.94
C GLN A 83 13.46 -10.87 7.64
N GLY A 84 12.50 -10.19 6.99
CA GLY A 84 12.02 -10.54 5.67
C GLY A 84 10.97 -11.65 5.68
#